data_AF-A0A4R0SHL8-F1
#
_entry.id   AF-A0A4R0SHL8-F1
#
_cell.length_a   1.000
_cell.length_b   1.000
_cell.length_c   1.000
_cell.angle_alpha   90.00
_cell.angle_beta   90.00
_cell.angle_gamma   90.00
#
_symmetry.space_group_name_H-M   'P 1'
#
loop_
_entity.id
_entity.type
_entity.pdbx_description
1 polymer ?
#
loop_
_entity_poly.entity_id
_entity_poly.type
_entity_poly.pdbx_seq_one_letter_code
_entity_poly.pdbx_strand_id
1 'polypeptide(L)' 'MLADRAEIPRNTLNRKINVGVFNFDELRRIAGVTHRPLSSIIAMAEKLDTAENTIPALAESEMA' A
#
# COMPACT_ATOMS: atom_id res chain seq x y z
N MET A 1 -16.81 0.85 -9.84
CA MET A 1 -16.02 0.66 -8.58
C MET A 1 -14.53 0.77 -8.90
N LEU A 2 -13.61 0.79 -7.92
CA LEU A 2 -12.16 0.90 -8.18
C LEU A 2 -11.65 -0.24 -9.09
N ALA A 3 -12.06 -1.48 -8.81
CA ALA A 3 -11.73 -2.66 -9.62
C ALA A 3 -12.11 -2.47 -11.10
N ASP A 4 -13.35 -2.07 -11.37
CA ASP A 4 -13.84 -1.88 -12.74
C ASP A 4 -13.14 -0.71 -13.46
N ARG A 5 -12.90 0.40 -12.75
CA ARG A 5 -12.28 1.60 -13.33
C ARG A 5 -10.78 1.47 -13.53
N ALA A 6 -10.11 0.67 -12.70
CA ALA A 6 -8.67 0.40 -12.81
C ALA A 6 -8.38 -0.80 -13.72
N GLU A 7 -9.42 -1.45 -14.26
CA GLU A 7 -9.33 -2.67 -15.08
C GLU A 7 -8.61 -3.83 -14.36
N ILE A 8 -8.80 -3.94 -13.04
CA ILE A 8 -8.21 -5.00 -12.21
C ILE A 8 -9.36 -5.82 -11.63
N PRO A 9 -9.45 -7.15 -11.91
CA PRO A 9 -10.48 -8.00 -11.32
C PRO A 9 -10.47 -7.89 -9.80
N ARG A 10 -11.64 -7.80 -9.16
CA ARG A 10 -11.74 -7.57 -7.70
C ARG A 10 -10.96 -8.59 -6.87
N ASN A 11 -10.97 -9.87 -7.26
CA ASN A 11 -10.21 -10.92 -6.57
C ASN A 11 -8.69 -10.67 -6.70
N THR A 12 -8.24 -10.24 -7.88
CA THR A 12 -6.84 -9.86 -8.12
C THR A 12 -6.45 -8.64 -7.32
N LEU A 13 -7.31 -7.61 -7.29
CA LEU A 13 -7.09 -6.39 -6.51
C LEU A 13 -6.95 -6.70 -5.02
N ASN A 14 -7.89 -7.47 -4.45
CA ASN A 14 -7.86 -7.86 -3.04
C ASN A 14 -6.59 -8.65 -2.68
N ARG A 15 -6.21 -9.62 -3.51
CA ARG A 15 -4.97 -10.37 -3.31
C ARG A 15 -3.74 -9.46 -3.37
N LYS A 16 -3.70 -8.53 -4.33
CA LYS A 16 -2.55 -7.63 -4.51
C LYS A 16 -2.42 -6.60 -3.40
N ILE A 17 -3.52 -6.05 -2.90
CA ILE A 17 -3.51 -5.11 -1.76
C ILE A 17 -2.91 -5.76 -0.52
N ASN A 18 -3.22 -7.03 -0.26
CA ASN A 18 -2.80 -7.70 0.97
C ASN A 18 -1.37 -8.23 0.91
N VAL A 19 -0.97 -8.88 -0.20
CA VAL A 19 0.29 -9.64 -0.26
C VAL A 19 0.95 -9.66 -1.64
N GLY A 20 0.45 -8.87 -2.59
CA GLY A 20 0.94 -8.92 -3.97
C GLY A 20 1.63 -7.64 -4.42
N VAL A 21 2.11 -7.66 -5.67
CA VAL A 21 2.78 -6.53 -6.30
C VAL A 21 1.92 -6.01 -7.45
N PHE A 22 1.77 -4.69 -7.51
CA PHE A 22 1.18 -4.01 -8.66
C PHE A 22 2.26 -3.65 -9.67
N ASN A 23 1.99 -3.86 -10.94
CA ASN A 23 2.86 -3.36 -12.00
C ASN A 23 2.64 -1.87 -12.24
N PHE A 24 3.52 -1.26 -13.04
CA PHE A 24 3.47 0.18 -13.31
C PHE A 24 2.14 0.63 -13.95
N ASP A 25 1.61 -0.12 -14.92
CA ASP A 25 0.36 0.24 -15.60
C ASP A 25 -0.85 0.15 -14.66
N GLU A 26 -0.89 -0.86 -13.81
CA GLU A 26 -1.91 -1.01 -12.77
C GLU A 26 -1.84 0.16 -11.77
N LEU A 27 -0.65 0.50 -11.29
CA LEU A 27 -0.45 1.64 -10.40
C LEU A 27 -0.87 2.95 -11.07
N ARG A 28 -0.52 3.15 -12.35
CA ARG A 28 -0.91 4.33 -13.13
C ARG A 28 -2.43 4.43 -13.29
N ARG A 29 -3.12 3.31 -13.57
CA ARG A 29 -4.58 3.29 -13.62
C ARG A 29 -5.20 3.59 -12.26
N ILE A 30 -4.72 2.99 -11.19
CA ILE A 30 -5.19 3.26 -9.82
C ILE A 30 -4.99 4.75 -9.46
N ALA A 31 -3.84 5.34 -9.80
CA ALA A 31 -3.56 6.77 -9.61
C ALA A 31 -4.59 7.64 -10.34
N GLY A 32 -4.89 7.32 -11.61
CA GLY A 32 -5.91 8.01 -12.39
C GLY A 32 -7.31 7.93 -11.77
N VAL A 33 -7.73 6.74 -11.31
CA VAL A 33 -9.06 6.52 -10.72
C VAL A 33 -9.21 7.18 -9.35
N THR A 34 -8.14 7.22 -8.57
CA THR A 34 -8.14 7.82 -7.22
C THR A 34 -7.89 9.33 -7.24
N HIS A 35 -7.64 9.92 -8.43
CA HIS A 35 -7.27 11.33 -8.59
C HIS A 35 -6.05 11.72 -7.74
N ARG A 36 -5.13 10.77 -7.53
CA ARG A 36 -3.90 10.97 -6.78
C ARG A 36 -2.70 10.84 -7.71
N PRO A 37 -1.72 11.75 -7.65
CA PRO A 37 -0.47 11.59 -8.39
C PRO A 37 0.21 10.28 -7.98
N LEU A 38 0.77 9.56 -8.95
CA LEU A 38 1.49 8.32 -8.69
C LEU A 38 2.66 8.53 -7.71
N SER A 39 3.34 9.68 -7.81
CA SER A 39 4.38 10.10 -6.88
C SER A 39 3.90 10.21 -5.43
N SER A 40 2.66 10.68 -5.21
CA SER A 40 2.06 10.77 -3.87
C SER A 40 1.73 9.39 -3.30
N ILE A 41 1.29 8.46 -4.16
CA ILE A 41 1.01 7.08 -3.76
C ILE A 41 2.30 6.38 -3.34
N ILE A 42 3.36 6.51 -4.15
CA ILE A 42 4.68 5.93 -3.87
C ILE A 42 5.26 6.51 -2.58
N ALA A 43 5.30 7.84 -2.43
CA ALA A 43 5.83 8.48 -1.23
C ALA A 43 5.07 8.10 0.05
N MET A 44 3.77 7.79 -0.06
CA MET A 44 2.98 7.32 1.07
C MET A 44 3.26 5.85 1.40
N ALA A 45 3.46 5.00 0.39
CA ALA A 45 3.87 3.62 0.58
C ALA A 45 5.26 3.52 1.24
N GLU A 46 6.23 4.30 0.77
CA GLU A 46 7.57 4.37 1.38
C GLU A 46 7.53 4.84 2.84
N LYS A 47 6.70 5.84 3.15
CA LYS A 47 6.49 6.29 4.53
C LYS A 47 5.91 5.20 5.43
N LEU A 48 4.94 4.43 4.94
CA LEU A 48 4.34 3.33 5.70
C LEU A 48 5.36 2.21 5.96
N ASP A 49 6.18 1.86 4.97
CA ASP A 49 7.27 0.88 5.12
C ASP A 49 8.30 1.33 6.18
N THR A 50 8.67 2.61 6.18
CA THR A 50 9.56 3.16 7.23
C THR A 50 8.91 3.24 8.61
N ALA A 51 7.58 3.37 8.68
CA ALA A 51 6.84 3.43 9.94
C ALA A 51 6.64 2.04 10.57
N GLU A 52 6.47 0.99 9.76
CA GLU A 52 6.38 -0.41 10.25
C GLU A 52 7.71 -0.93 10.82
N ASN A 53 8.85 -0.33 10.48
CA ASN A 53 10.14 -0.61 11.13
C ASN A 53 10.33 0.06 12.50
N THR A 54 9.34 0.80 13.01
CA THR A 54 9.32 1.30 14.38
C THR A 54 8.36 0.46 15.22
N ILE A 55 8.66 -0.84 15.36
CA ILE A 55 8.14 -1.59 16.51
C ILE A 55 8.96 -1.08 17.70
N PRO A 56 8.38 -0.39 18.71
CA PRO A 56 9.08 -0.24 19.97
C PRO A 56 9.25 -1.64 20.52
N ALA A 57 10.47 -2.18 20.43
CA ALA A 57 10.86 -3.35 21.18
C ALA A 57 10.43 -3.08 22.63
N LEU A 58 9.59 -3.99 23.14
CA LEU A 58 9.14 -4.00 24.52
C LEU A 58 10.37 -3.87 25.42
N ALA A 59 10.66 -2.65 25.88
CA ALA A 59 11.50 -2.44 27.03
C ALA A 59 10.68 -2.91 28.23
N GLU A 60 10.68 -4.23 28.43
CA GLU A 60 10.42 -4.83 29.73
C GLU A 60 11.47 -4.26 30.68
N SER A 61 11.16 -3.09 31.23
CA SER A 61 11.90 -2.54 32.36
C SER A 61 11.58 -3.43 33.54
N GLU A 62 12.60 -4.19 33.93
CA GLU A 62 12.75 -4.91 35.20
C GLU A 62 12.12 -4.09 36.35
N MET A 63 10.98 -4.59 36.85
CA MET A 63 10.56 -4.37 38.23
C MET A 63 10.22 -5.74 38.83
N ALA A 64 11.25 -6.44 39.27
CA ALA A 64 11.18 -7.49 40.27
C ALA A 64 12.45 -7.46 41.11
#